data_AF-V4J2M3-F1
#
_entry.id   AF-V4J2M3-F1
#
_cell.length_a   1.000
_cell.length_b   1.000
_cell.length_c   1.000
_cell.angle_alpha   90.00
_cell.angle_beta   90.00
_cell.angle_gamma   90.00
#
_symmetry.space_group_name_H-M   'P 1'
#
loop_
_entity.id
_entity.type
_entity.pdbx_description
1 polymer ?
#
loop_
_entity_poly.entity_id
_entity_poly.type
_entity_poly.pdbx_seq_one_letter_code
_entity_poly.pdbx_strand_id
1 'polypeptide(L)' 'MSDIDALKKEKQELIDKMLEMQKQFIDYEHSHGISGKDYWASTEGLLVDYRQEYMDMANRVVDLAHQIVGSTR' A
#
# COMPACT_ATOMS: atom_id res chain seq x y z
N MET A 1 25.25 -8.37 0.91
CA MET A 1 24.09 -7.92 0.12
C MET A 1 24.40 -6.50 -0.31
N SER A 2 24.28 -6.16 -1.59
CA SER A 2 24.46 -4.78 -2.04
C SER A 2 23.36 -3.91 -1.43
N ASP A 3 23.62 -2.62 -1.18
CA ASP A 3 22.58 -1.68 -0.71
C ASP A 3 21.37 -1.68 -1.66
N ILE A 4 21.58 -1.90 -2.95
CA ILE A 4 20.52 -2.04 -3.96
C ILE A 4 19.69 -3.32 -3.77
N ASP A 5 20.31 -4.42 -3.35
CA ASP A 5 19.59 -5.68 -3.11
C ASP A 5 18.68 -5.55 -1.88
N ALA A 6 19.12 -4.82 -0.85
CA ALA A 6 18.31 -4.49 0.31
C ALA A 6 17.10 -3.61 -0.08
N LEU A 7 17.31 -2.57 -0.89
CA LEU A 7 16.23 -1.72 -1.40
C LEU A 7 15.21 -2.49 -2.26
N LYS A 8 15.68 -3.41 -3.10
CA LYS A 8 14.80 -4.29 -3.90
C LYS A 8 13.96 -5.21 -3.01
N LYS A 9 14.55 -5.76 -1.94
CA LYS A 9 13.83 -6.59 -0.97
C LYS A 9 12.77 -5.78 -0.22
N GLU A 10 13.11 -4.59 0.27
CA GLU A 10 12.16 -3.68 0.93
C GLU A 10 11.00 -3.32 0.00
N LYS A 11 11.30 -2.99 -1.26
CA LYS A 11 10.27 -2.68 -2.26
C LYS A 11 9.33 -3.86 -2.48
N GLN A 12 9.86 -5.08 -2.57
CA GLN A 12 9.05 -6.28 -2.75
C GLN A 12 8.16 -6.54 -1.54
N GLU A 13 8.71 -6.42 -0.32
CA GLU A 13 7.94 -6.59 0.92
C GLU A 13 6.78 -5.58 1.03
N LEU A 14 7.00 -4.32 0.61
CA LEU A 14 5.95 -3.31 0.55
C LEU A 14 4.88 -3.65 -0.48
N ILE A 15 5.25 -4.13 -1.67
CA ILE A 15 4.29 -4.57 -2.69
C ILE A 15 3.46 -5.74 -2.15
N ASP A 16 4.09 -6.72 -1.50
CA ASP A 16 3.40 -7.88 -0.93
C ASP A 16 2.39 -7.44 0.14
N LYS A 17 2.76 -6.49 1.00
CA LYS A 17 1.86 -5.90 2.00
C LYS A 17 0.70 -5.13 1.37
N MET A 18 0.96 -4.35 0.31
CA MET A 18 -0.08 -3.65 -0.43
C MET A 18 -1.07 -4.62 -1.08
N LEU A 19 -0.59 -5.74 -1.63
CA LEU A 19 -1.45 -6.79 -2.18
C LEU A 19 -2.30 -7.48 -1.11
N GLU A 20 -1.73 -7.72 0.07
CA GLU A 20 -2.47 -8.26 1.21
C GLU A 20 -3.58 -7.31 1.66
N MET A 21 -3.28 -6.01 1.77
CA MET A 21 -4.27 -5.00 2.09
C MET A 21 -5.38 -4.93 1.04
N GLN A 22 -5.05 -4.97 -0.26
CA GLN A 22 -6.06 -5.04 -1.31
C GLN A 22 -6.96 -6.28 -1.19
N LYS A 23 -6.40 -7.45 -0.84
CA LYS A 23 -7.19 -8.66 -0.60
C LYS A 23 -8.14 -8.48 0.58
N GLN A 24 -7.65 -7.95 1.70
CA GLN A 24 -8.48 -7.66 2.87
C GLN A 24 -9.61 -6.68 2.53
N PHE A 25 -9.33 -5.66 1.70
CA PHE A 25 -10.34 -4.74 1.22
C PHE A 25 -11.42 -5.45 0.38
N ILE A 26 -11.01 -6.29 -0.58
CA ILE A 26 -11.94 -7.06 -1.43
C ILE A 26 -12.78 -8.01 -0.58
N ASP A 27 -12.18 -8.71 0.39
CA ASP A 27 -12.91 -9.62 1.29
C ASP A 27 -13.92 -8.85 2.17
N TYR A 28 -13.53 -7.67 2.66
CA TYR A 28 -14.43 -6.79 3.40
C TYR A 28 -15.55 -6.26 2.52
N GLU A 29 -15.25 -5.83 1.28
CA GLU A 29 -16.23 -5.39 0.29
C GLU A 29 -17.21 -6.50 -0.06
N HIS A 30 -16.74 -7.73 -0.30
CA HIS A 30 -17.59 -8.88 -0.61
C HIS A 30 -18.49 -9.30 0.57
N SER A 31 -18.01 -9.16 1.81
CA SER A 31 -18.76 -9.58 3.00
C SER A 31 -19.77 -8.55 3.49
N HIS A 32 -19.42 -7.26 3.47
CA HIS A 32 -20.24 -6.19 4.04
C HIS A 32 -20.88 -5.30 2.97
N GLY A 33 -20.34 -5.27 1.75
CA GLY A 33 -20.67 -4.28 0.72
C GLY A 33 -20.11 -2.91 1.10
N ILE A 34 -19.19 -2.37 0.31
CA ILE A 34 -18.68 -1.01 0.51
C ILE A 34 -19.29 -0.09 -0.54
N SER A 35 -20.02 0.95 -0.11
CA SER A 35 -20.31 2.06 -1.02
C SER A 35 -19.14 3.03 -1.07
N GLY A 36 -19.01 3.81 -2.16
CA GLY A 36 -17.99 4.86 -2.23
C GLY A 36 -18.08 5.87 -1.07
N LYS A 37 -19.27 6.08 -0.50
CA LYS A 37 -19.44 6.91 0.69
C LYS A 37 -18.83 6.25 1.93
N ASP A 38 -18.98 4.95 2.09
CA ASP A 38 -18.39 4.22 3.22
C ASP A 38 -16.86 4.22 3.08
N TYR A 39 -16.34 4.02 1.88
CA TYR A 39 -14.90 4.16 1.64
C TYR A 39 -14.37 5.55 1.98
N TRP A 40 -15.12 6.61 1.64
CA TRP A 40 -14.64 7.97 1.84
C TRP A 40 -14.88 8.56 3.23
N ALA A 41 -16.00 8.20 3.85
CA ALA A 41 -16.50 8.76 5.11
C ALA A 41 -16.41 7.78 6.30
N SER A 42 -15.79 6.60 6.12
CA SER A 42 -15.50 5.71 7.24
C SER A 42 -14.69 6.46 8.29
N THR A 43 -15.22 6.49 9.51
CA THR A 43 -14.59 7.05 10.71
C THR A 43 -14.18 5.94 11.69
N GLU A 44 -14.61 4.71 11.43
CA GLU A 44 -14.27 3.51 12.22
C GLU A 44 -14.01 2.30 11.30
N GLY A 45 -13.22 1.34 11.79
CA GLY A 45 -12.95 0.08 11.10
C GLY A 45 -11.79 0.11 10.10
N LEU A 46 -11.72 -0.93 9.25
CA LEU A 46 -10.60 -1.17 8.33
C LEU A 46 -10.32 0.02 7.41
N LEU A 47 -11.35 0.75 6.99
CA LEU A 47 -11.27 1.76 5.91
C LEU A 47 -10.76 3.15 6.36
N VAL A 48 -10.67 3.41 7.67
CA VAL A 48 -10.27 4.72 8.22
C VAL A 48 -8.86 5.07 7.78
N ASP A 49 -7.93 4.19 8.12
CA ASP A 49 -6.50 4.38 7.86
C ASP A 49 -6.05 3.71 6.56
N TYR A 50 -6.86 2.78 6.02
CA TYR A 50 -6.54 2.04 4.80
C TYR A 50 -6.03 2.91 3.65
N ARG A 51 -6.72 4.03 3.38
CA ARG A 51 -6.35 4.94 2.29
C ARG A 51 -5.01 5.59 2.52
N GLN A 52 -4.79 6.08 3.74
CA GLN A 52 -3.57 6.78 4.10
C GLN A 52 -2.39 5.80 4.11
N GLU A 53 -2.54 4.65 4.76
CA GLU A 53 -1.52 3.61 4.80
C GLU A 53 -1.17 3.08 3.40
N TYR A 54 -2.18 2.82 2.57
CA TYR A 54 -1.96 2.38 1.18
C TYR A 54 -1.21 3.44 0.37
N MET A 55 -1.57 4.72 0.53
CA MET A 55 -0.92 5.82 -0.17
C MET A 55 0.52 6.03 0.31
N ASP A 56 0.78 5.91 1.61
CA ASP A 56 2.12 6.03 2.18
C ASP A 56 3.04 4.90 1.71
N MET A 57 2.55 3.66 1.66
CA MET A 57 3.30 2.54 1.08
C MET A 57 3.53 2.73 -0.42
N ALA A 58 2.52 3.18 -1.17
CA ALA A 58 2.67 3.45 -2.60
C ALA A 58 3.76 4.51 -2.87
N ASN A 59 3.74 5.61 -2.10
CA ASN A 59 4.78 6.64 -2.17
C ASN A 59 6.16 6.06 -1.86
N ARG A 60 6.28 5.24 -0.81
CA ARG A 60 7.54 4.58 -0.46
C ARG A 60 8.04 3.65 -1.56
N VAL A 61 7.16 2.88 -2.20
CA VAL A 61 7.51 2.00 -3.33
C VAL A 61 8.07 2.81 -4.50
N VAL A 62 7.50 3.98 -4.79
CA VAL A 62 8.00 4.90 -5.82
C VAL A 62 9.36 5.47 -5.43
N ASP A 63 9.53 5.93 -4.20
CA ASP A 63 10.80 6.46 -3.71
C ASP A 63 11.91 5.40 -3.76
N LEU A 64 11.60 4.15 -3.37
CA LEU A 64 12.53 3.02 -3.49
C LEU A 64 12.86 2.73 -4.95
N ALA A 65 11.87 2.81 -5.86
CA ALA A 65 12.12 2.62 -7.28
C ALA A 65 13.11 3.67 -7.82
N HIS A 66 12.94 4.93 -7.44
CA HIS A 66 13.83 6.04 -7.80
C HIS A 66 15.24 5.83 -7.24
N GLN A 67 15.36 5.42 -5.97
CA GLN A 67 16.66 5.10 -5.34
C GLN A 67 17.38 3.93 -6.04
N ILE A 68 16.65 2.87 -6.42
CA ILE A 68 17.22 1.69 -7.10
C ILE A 68 17.76 2.06 -8.48
N VAL A 69 17.05 2.91 -9.24
CA VAL A 69 17.46 3.31 -10.60
C VAL A 69 18.42 4.52 -10.60
N GLY A 70 18.68 5.12 -9.44
CA GLY A 70 19.55 6.29 -9.30
C GLY A 70 18.96 7.59 -9.85
N SER A 71 17.63 7.70 -9.91
CA SER A 71 16.91 8.88 -10.38
C SER A 71 16.45 9.74 -9.20
N THR A 72 16.66 11.06 -9.26
CA THR A 72 16.09 12.01 -8.29
C THR A 72 14.62 12.27 -8.61
N ARG A 73 13.79 12.33 -7.55
CA ARG A 73 12.33 12.57 -7.61
C ARG A 73 11.98 13.93 -8.20
#